data_AF-A0A5M9MUK9-F1
#
_entry.id   AF-A0A5M9MUK9-F1
#
_cell.length_a   1.000
_cell.length_b   1.000
_cell.length_c   1.000
_cell.angle_alpha   90.00
_cell.angle_beta   90.00
_cell.angle_gamma   90.00
#
_symmetry.space_group_name_H-M   'P 1'
#
loop_
_entity.id
_entity.type
_entity.pdbx_description
1 polymer ?
#
loop_
_entity_poly.entity_id
_entity_poly.type
_entity_poly.pdbx_seq_one_letter_code
_entity_poly.pdbx_strand_id
1 'polypeptide(L)'
;MPVASKPSWSTAGLKRASITNSWNPPSNLVTPLNEVWQHQISYCVRWDSTQSVSQAQRSDVDFPYDTVDFNVVGWAVKDKTLLGGDTSGIDIYTTTDVGGIPDTCEAGKDRHYDQSLWLTDGFQGSAGGDWGQRVGQAYFFENLNAENMHIYLHEIGHTFALDGMSFFRHWNPVWSNSVRFDLYDWTPAGQNSFIMLAGSATEITEFEAWMARDWWRHLKSRYNL
;
A
#
# COMPACT_ATOMS: atom_id res chain seq x y z
N MET A 1 20.59 17.05 0.58
CA MET A 1 21.52 16.07 1.19
C MET A 1 21.84 15.02 0.13
N PRO A 2 23.06 14.48 0.04
CA PRO A 2 23.34 13.45 -0.96
C PRO A 2 22.59 12.17 -0.58
N VAL A 3 21.70 11.72 -1.46
CA VAL A 3 20.99 10.44 -1.33
C VAL A 3 22.04 9.34 -1.46
N ALA A 4 22.14 8.48 -0.44
CA ALA A 4 22.97 7.28 -0.52
C ALA A 4 22.51 6.47 -1.73
N SER A 5 23.43 6.12 -2.62
CA SER A 5 23.13 5.29 -3.79
C SER A 5 22.50 3.99 -3.34
N LYS A 6 21.30 3.68 -3.85
CA LYS A 6 20.68 2.35 -3.76
C LYS A 6 21.74 1.30 -4.12
N PRO A 7 21.91 0.21 -3.34
CA PRO A 7 22.74 -0.88 -3.79
C PRO A 7 22.15 -1.40 -5.12
N SER A 8 22.95 -1.37 -6.18
CA SER A 8 22.54 -1.85 -7.50
C SER A 8 22.46 -3.38 -7.46
N TRP A 9 21.31 -3.92 -7.11
CA TRP A 9 21.02 -5.33 -7.34
C TRP A 9 20.46 -5.44 -8.75
N SER A 10 21.24 -6.03 -9.66
CA SER A 10 20.78 -6.28 -11.02
C SER A 10 19.53 -7.16 -10.98
N THR A 11 18.43 -6.69 -11.57
CA THR A 11 17.25 -7.51 -11.88
C THR A 11 17.58 -8.65 -12.88
N ALA A 12 18.74 -8.59 -13.52
CA ALA A 12 19.29 -9.65 -14.35
C ALA A 12 19.77 -10.84 -13.50
N GLY A 13 18.84 -11.66 -12.99
CA GLY A 13 19.19 -13.02 -12.54
C GLY A 13 18.50 -13.55 -11.29
N LEU A 14 17.59 -12.81 -10.64
CA LEU A 14 16.75 -13.41 -9.61
C LEU A 14 15.72 -14.32 -10.29
N LYS A 15 16.12 -15.57 -10.57
CA LYS A 15 15.18 -16.67 -10.65
C LYS A 15 14.49 -16.72 -9.29
N ARG A 16 13.32 -16.08 -9.23
CA ARG A 16 12.25 -16.19 -8.23
C ARG A 16 12.44 -17.50 -7.49
N ALA A 17 12.88 -17.42 -6.23
CA ALA A 17 13.22 -18.61 -5.46
C ALA A 17 12.06 -19.61 -5.61
N SER A 18 12.36 -20.76 -6.18
CA SER A 18 11.40 -21.86 -6.27
C SER A 18 11.04 -22.20 -4.85
N ILE A 19 9.90 -21.71 -4.39
CA ILE A 19 9.31 -22.11 -3.12
C ILE A 19 9.01 -23.59 -3.32
N THR A 20 9.88 -24.45 -2.82
CA THR A 20 9.68 -25.90 -2.74
C THR A 20 8.63 -26.16 -1.65
N ASN A 21 7.42 -25.67 -1.83
CA ASN A 21 6.29 -26.06 -1.01
C ASN A 21 5.56 -27.21 -1.70
N SER A 22 5.40 -28.29 -0.96
CA SER A 22 4.73 -29.55 -1.31
C SER A 22 3.21 -29.43 -1.57
N TRP A 23 2.71 -28.20 -1.70
CA TRP A 23 1.30 -27.93 -1.91
C TRP A 23 1.00 -27.83 -3.40
N ASN A 24 0.17 -28.75 -3.90
CA ASN A 24 -0.35 -28.73 -5.25
C ASN A 24 -1.78 -28.15 -5.23
N PRO A 25 -2.02 -26.92 -5.72
CA PRO A 25 -3.36 -26.35 -5.74
C PRO A 25 -4.31 -27.20 -6.60
N PRO A 26 -5.62 -27.24 -6.26
CA PRO A 26 -6.64 -27.72 -7.18
C PRO A 26 -6.50 -27.08 -8.57
N SER A 27 -6.79 -27.83 -9.64
CA SER A 27 -6.53 -27.38 -11.02
C SER A 27 -7.27 -26.10 -11.40
N ASN A 28 -8.43 -25.83 -10.80
CA ASN A 28 -9.19 -24.59 -10.95
C ASN A 28 -8.52 -23.36 -10.30
N LEU A 29 -7.54 -23.58 -9.42
CA LEU A 29 -6.80 -22.51 -8.75
C LEU A 29 -5.43 -22.21 -9.34
N VAL A 30 -4.86 -23.13 -10.12
CA VAL A 30 -3.52 -22.96 -10.70
C VAL A 30 -3.43 -21.66 -11.49
N THR A 31 -4.41 -21.40 -12.36
CA THR A 31 -4.44 -20.17 -13.17
C THR A 31 -4.61 -18.90 -12.32
N PRO A 32 -5.67 -18.73 -11.51
CA PRO A 32 -5.84 -17.50 -10.73
C PRO A 32 -4.73 -17.29 -9.68
N LEU A 33 -4.16 -18.36 -9.10
CA LEU A 33 -3.00 -18.22 -8.21
C LEU A 33 -1.76 -17.79 -8.96
N ASN A 34 -1.53 -18.31 -10.18
CA ASN A 34 -0.43 -17.85 -11.03
C ASN A 34 -0.64 -16.39 -11.44
N GLU A 35 -1.87 -15.99 -11.76
CA GLU A 35 -2.20 -14.58 -12.05
C GLU A 35 -1.86 -13.70 -10.84
N VAL A 36 -2.26 -14.07 -9.63
CA VAL A 36 -1.87 -13.34 -8.40
C VAL A 36 -0.35 -13.35 -8.17
N TRP A 37 0.32 -14.48 -8.39
CA TRP A 37 1.78 -14.59 -8.20
C TRP A 37 2.59 -13.85 -9.27
N GLN A 38 2.00 -13.58 -10.43
CA GLN A 38 2.61 -12.84 -11.53
C GLN A 38 2.14 -11.39 -11.55
N HIS A 39 1.13 -11.04 -10.76
CA HIS A 39 0.58 -9.70 -10.68
C HIS A 39 1.59 -8.74 -10.07
N GLN A 40 1.78 -7.60 -10.73
CA GLN A 40 2.55 -6.48 -10.23
C GLN A 40 1.57 -5.45 -9.71
N ILE A 41 1.69 -5.08 -8.42
CA ILE A 41 0.78 -4.12 -7.80
C ILE A 41 1.06 -2.74 -8.39
N SER A 42 0.09 -2.20 -9.12
CA SER A 42 0.18 -0.91 -9.78
C SER A 42 -0.33 0.19 -8.86
N TYR A 43 0.47 1.23 -8.65
CA TYR A 43 0.14 2.38 -7.82
C TYR A 43 -0.02 3.66 -8.64
N CYS A 44 -0.94 4.51 -8.21
CA CYS A 44 -0.90 5.92 -8.55
C CYS A 44 -0.58 6.79 -7.33
N VAL A 45 0.42 7.66 -7.45
CA VAL A 45 0.87 8.53 -6.37
C VAL A 45 0.10 9.84 -6.42
N ARG A 46 -0.58 10.20 -5.33
CA ARG A 46 -1.20 11.51 -5.15
C ARG A 46 -0.27 12.42 -4.35
N TRP A 47 0.31 13.37 -5.05
CA TRP A 47 1.29 14.29 -4.52
C TRP A 47 0.62 15.57 -4.03
N ASP A 48 0.21 15.56 -2.76
CA ASP A 48 -0.36 16.73 -2.09
C ASP A 48 0.75 17.55 -1.43
N SER A 49 1.57 18.19 -2.28
CA SER A 49 2.64 19.12 -1.91
C SER A 49 2.64 20.36 -2.79
N THR A 50 3.24 21.42 -2.29
CA THR A 50 3.73 22.53 -3.14
C THR A 50 5.19 22.35 -3.54
N GLN A 51 5.89 21.39 -2.93
CA GLN A 51 7.29 21.10 -3.23
C GLN A 51 7.41 20.29 -4.52
N SER A 52 8.46 20.53 -5.28
CA SER A 52 8.78 19.72 -6.47
C SER A 52 9.37 18.38 -6.06
N VAL A 53 9.03 17.34 -6.81
CA VAL A 53 9.59 15.98 -6.66
C VAL A 53 10.50 15.68 -7.85
N SER A 54 11.77 15.36 -7.57
CA SER A 54 12.74 15.00 -8.61
C SER A 54 12.48 13.61 -9.18
N GLN A 55 12.96 13.33 -10.39
CA GLN A 55 12.89 11.98 -10.98
C GLN A 55 13.54 10.91 -10.10
N ALA A 56 14.63 11.24 -9.41
CA ALA A 56 15.28 10.33 -8.46
C ALA A 56 14.32 9.97 -7.31
N GLN A 57 13.72 10.98 -6.67
CA GLN A 57 12.72 10.76 -5.61
C GLN A 57 11.52 9.97 -6.12
N ARG A 58 11.03 10.22 -7.35
CA ARG A 58 9.94 9.44 -7.95
C ARG A 58 10.32 7.98 -8.16
N SER A 59 11.57 7.72 -8.54
CA SER A 59 12.11 6.36 -8.66
C SER A 59 12.33 5.69 -7.31
N ASP A 60 12.40 6.46 -6.22
CA ASP A 60 12.48 5.94 -4.85
C ASP A 60 11.12 5.61 -4.24
N VAL A 61 10.04 6.21 -4.77
CA VAL A 61 8.66 5.83 -4.43
C VAL A 61 8.26 4.48 -5.04
N ASP A 62 9.07 3.93 -5.96
CA ASP A 62 8.95 2.57 -6.48
C ASP A 62 9.38 1.58 -5.37
N PHE A 63 8.45 1.41 -4.42
CA PHE A 63 8.32 0.56 -3.23
C PHE A 63 9.57 -0.08 -2.58
N PRO A 64 9.64 -0.11 -1.23
CA PRO A 64 10.83 -0.57 -0.52
C PRO A 64 10.99 -2.10 -0.35
N TYR A 65 10.08 -2.94 -0.84
CA TYR A 65 10.11 -4.39 -0.61
C TYR A 65 10.38 -5.20 -1.88
N ASP A 66 11.50 -5.94 -1.90
CA ASP A 66 11.94 -6.74 -3.05
C ASP A 66 11.13 -8.03 -3.30
N THR A 67 10.19 -8.36 -2.42
CA THR A 67 9.43 -9.62 -2.45
C THR A 67 8.11 -9.54 -3.19
N VAL A 68 7.62 -8.32 -3.46
CA VAL A 68 6.40 -8.07 -4.24
C VAL A 68 6.77 -7.12 -5.36
N ASP A 69 6.39 -7.46 -6.59
CA ASP A 69 6.63 -6.59 -7.74
C ASP A 69 5.67 -5.40 -7.66
N PHE A 70 6.19 -4.17 -7.68
CA PHE A 70 5.40 -2.93 -7.70
C PHE A 70 5.68 -2.11 -8.95
N ASN A 71 4.72 -1.26 -9.35
CA ASN A 71 4.91 -0.30 -10.43
C ASN A 71 4.14 0.99 -10.17
N VAL A 72 4.84 2.12 -10.15
CA VAL A 72 4.18 3.43 -10.15
C VAL A 72 3.79 3.82 -11.58
N VAL A 73 2.51 3.67 -11.90
CA VAL A 73 1.97 3.91 -13.26
C VAL A 73 1.44 5.32 -13.48
N GLY A 74 1.22 6.09 -12.41
CA GLY A 74 0.67 7.43 -12.51
C GLY A 74 0.96 8.35 -11.33
N TRP A 75 0.83 9.65 -11.58
CA TRP A 75 1.03 10.73 -10.61
C TRP A 75 -0.10 11.75 -10.71
N ALA A 76 -0.79 12.01 -9.60
CA ALA A 76 -1.71 13.12 -9.46
C ALA A 76 -1.03 14.28 -8.72
N VAL A 77 -0.95 15.46 -9.33
CA VAL A 77 -0.27 16.66 -8.82
C VAL A 77 -1.13 17.90 -9.02
N LYS A 78 -0.94 18.94 -8.19
CA LYS A 78 -1.65 20.22 -8.39
C LYS A 78 -1.18 20.96 -9.65
N ASP A 79 0.11 20.80 -9.98
CA ASP A 79 0.74 21.35 -11.17
C ASP A 79 1.77 20.35 -11.70
N LYS A 80 1.74 20.08 -13.00
CA LYS A 80 2.70 19.21 -13.69
C LYS A 80 4.14 19.70 -13.52
N THR A 81 4.36 21.00 -13.34
CA THR A 81 5.71 21.57 -13.12
C THR A 81 6.39 21.08 -11.84
N LEU A 82 5.61 20.52 -10.89
CA LEU A 82 6.15 19.89 -9.68
C LEU A 82 6.89 18.58 -9.96
N LEU A 83 6.65 17.94 -11.11
CA LEU A 83 7.34 16.71 -11.52
C LEU A 83 8.63 17.07 -12.26
N GLY A 84 9.77 16.95 -11.57
CA GLY A 84 11.08 17.17 -12.18
C GLY A 84 11.56 15.96 -13.00
N GLY A 85 12.28 16.22 -14.10
CA GLY A 85 12.89 15.20 -14.96
C GLY A 85 11.93 14.56 -15.96
N ASP A 86 12.29 13.38 -16.45
CA ASP A 86 11.50 12.68 -17.48
C ASP A 86 10.20 12.09 -16.89
N THR A 87 9.10 12.33 -17.58
CA THR A 87 7.76 11.83 -17.23
C THR A 87 7.20 10.92 -18.32
N SER A 88 8.03 10.51 -19.29
CA SER A 88 7.65 9.49 -20.25
C SER A 88 7.32 8.17 -19.53
N GLY A 89 6.23 7.52 -19.94
CA GLY A 89 5.80 6.22 -19.38
C GLY A 89 4.94 6.28 -18.13
N ILE A 90 4.69 7.46 -17.54
CA ILE A 90 3.73 7.63 -16.44
C ILE A 90 2.56 8.52 -16.86
N ASP A 91 1.37 8.21 -16.36
CA ASP A 91 0.20 9.08 -16.51
C ASP A 91 0.29 10.25 -15.51
N ILE A 92 -0.08 11.45 -15.95
CA ILE A 92 -0.05 12.65 -15.11
C ILE A 92 -1.46 13.24 -15.05
N TYR A 93 -1.96 13.36 -13.83
CA TYR A 93 -3.25 13.93 -13.53
C TYR A 93 -3.07 15.26 -12.82
N THR A 94 -3.80 16.29 -13.27
CA THR A 94 -3.77 17.63 -12.66
C THR A 94 -5.12 18.10 -12.15
N THR A 95 -6.11 17.19 -12.10
CA THR A 95 -7.43 17.48 -11.55
C THR A 95 -7.33 17.56 -10.03
N THR A 96 -7.94 18.61 -9.46
CA THR A 96 -8.00 18.80 -8.01
C THR A 96 -9.44 18.90 -7.53
N ASP A 97 -9.66 18.55 -6.26
CA ASP A 97 -10.93 18.72 -5.59
C ASP A 97 -11.17 20.21 -5.27
N VAL A 98 -12.28 20.50 -4.58
CA VAL A 98 -12.61 21.87 -4.14
C VAL A 98 -11.58 22.47 -3.17
N GLY A 99 -10.77 21.64 -2.52
CA GLY A 99 -9.68 22.03 -1.63
C GLY A 99 -8.33 22.20 -2.35
N GLY A 100 -8.29 21.99 -3.67
CA GLY A 100 -7.04 22.02 -4.44
C GLY A 100 -6.16 20.80 -4.18
N ILE A 101 -6.69 19.71 -3.63
CA ILE A 101 -5.98 18.45 -3.41
C ILE A 101 -6.10 17.61 -4.68
N PRO A 102 -5.02 16.97 -5.17
CA PRO A 102 -5.11 16.10 -6.35
C PRO A 102 -6.14 14.99 -6.14
N ASP A 103 -7.24 15.06 -6.88
CA ASP A 103 -8.48 14.32 -6.57
C ASP A 103 -8.53 12.97 -7.28
N THR A 104 -7.94 12.87 -8.47
CA THR A 104 -8.13 11.67 -9.27
C THR A 104 -6.84 11.17 -9.90
N CYS A 105 -6.62 9.87 -9.71
CA CYS A 105 -5.76 9.05 -10.52
C CYS A 105 -6.66 8.38 -11.57
N GLU A 106 -7.24 9.11 -12.51
CA GLU A 106 -8.20 8.50 -13.44
C GLU A 106 -7.51 7.62 -14.48
N ALA A 107 -7.18 6.39 -14.11
CA ALA A 107 -6.72 5.42 -15.08
C ALA A 107 -7.93 4.70 -15.68
N GLY A 108 -8.10 4.80 -17.01
CA GLY A 108 -9.18 4.13 -17.73
C GLY A 108 -9.12 2.61 -17.58
N LYS A 109 -10.14 1.91 -18.08
CA LYS A 109 -10.35 0.45 -17.93
C LYS A 109 -9.10 -0.42 -18.17
N ASP A 110 -8.22 0.02 -19.08
CA ASP A 110 -7.04 -0.72 -19.50
C ASP A 110 -5.80 -0.50 -18.60
N ARG A 111 -5.86 0.42 -17.62
CA ARG A 111 -4.72 0.82 -16.78
C ARG A 111 -5.09 1.05 -15.31
N HIS A 112 -6.11 0.35 -14.81
CA HIS A 112 -6.49 0.39 -13.39
C HIS A 112 -5.24 0.20 -12.51
N TYR A 113 -5.09 1.07 -11.51
CA TYR A 113 -4.15 0.87 -10.42
C TYR A 113 -4.87 0.09 -9.32
N ASP A 114 -4.13 -0.77 -8.64
CA ASP A 114 -4.66 -1.57 -7.53
C ASP A 114 -4.90 -0.71 -6.30
N GLN A 115 -4.01 0.26 -6.05
CA GLN A 115 -4.02 1.10 -4.85
C GLN A 115 -3.47 2.50 -5.16
N SER A 116 -3.83 3.50 -4.35
CA SER A 116 -3.25 4.84 -4.42
C SER A 116 -2.38 5.16 -3.21
N LEU A 117 -1.28 5.89 -3.43
CA LEU A 117 -0.39 6.35 -2.37
C LEU A 117 -0.44 7.87 -2.30
N TRP A 118 -1.03 8.41 -1.25
CA TRP A 118 -1.12 9.84 -1.01
C TRP A 118 0.03 10.27 -0.12
N LEU A 119 0.90 11.11 -0.67
CA LEU A 119 1.99 11.73 0.04
C LEU A 119 1.58 13.17 0.31
N THR A 120 1.26 13.50 1.56
CA THR A 120 0.79 14.84 1.95
C THR A 120 1.87 15.60 2.73
N ASP A 121 2.15 16.84 2.32
CA ASP A 121 3.13 17.70 3.00
C ASP A 121 2.57 18.18 4.34
N GLY A 122 3.41 18.20 5.37
CA GLY A 122 3.02 18.60 6.73
C GLY A 122 1.98 17.70 7.42
N PHE A 123 1.52 16.61 6.81
CA PHE A 123 0.52 15.73 7.41
C PHE A 123 1.07 14.95 8.60
N GLN A 124 0.50 15.21 9.77
CA GLN A 124 0.84 14.54 11.03
C GLN A 124 -0.18 13.42 11.26
N GLY A 125 0.12 12.24 10.74
CA GLY A 125 -0.74 11.07 10.84
C GLY A 125 -0.75 10.24 9.57
N SER A 126 -1.71 9.33 9.52
CA SER A 126 -1.89 8.38 8.43
C SER A 126 -3.36 7.98 8.31
N ALA A 127 -3.74 7.50 7.14
CA ALA A 127 -5.05 6.91 6.89
C ALA A 127 -4.93 5.88 5.77
N GLY A 128 -5.70 4.81 5.87
CA GLY A 128 -5.71 3.71 4.92
C GLY A 128 -7.14 3.26 4.67
N GLY A 129 -7.34 2.62 3.53
CA GLY A 129 -8.62 2.02 3.16
C GLY A 129 -8.50 1.22 1.87
N ASP A 130 -9.63 0.78 1.36
CA ASP A 130 -9.76 0.05 0.08
C ASP A 130 -9.16 0.81 -1.12
N TRP A 131 -9.08 2.13 -1.04
CA TRP A 131 -8.49 3.02 -2.05
C TRP A 131 -6.96 3.17 -1.95
N GLY A 132 -6.32 2.70 -0.88
CA GLY A 132 -4.87 2.77 -0.66
C GLY A 132 -4.47 3.47 0.65
N GLN A 133 -3.30 4.12 0.65
CA GLN A 133 -2.68 4.70 1.85
C GLN A 133 -2.47 6.21 1.70
N ARG A 134 -2.59 6.94 2.80
CA ARG A 134 -2.18 8.34 2.96
C ARG A 134 -1.23 8.48 4.13
N VAL A 135 -0.07 9.05 3.88
CA VAL A 135 0.98 9.29 4.88
C VAL A 135 1.65 10.65 4.67
N GLY A 136 2.32 11.14 5.71
CA GLY A 136 3.14 12.35 5.61
C GLY A 136 4.34 12.15 4.68
N GLN A 137 4.61 13.12 3.80
CA GLN A 137 5.76 13.10 2.89
C GLN A 137 7.08 12.91 3.63
N ALA A 138 7.33 13.71 4.67
CA ALA A 138 8.57 13.66 5.44
C ALA A 138 8.78 12.26 6.05
N TYR A 139 7.75 11.72 6.71
CA TYR A 139 7.77 10.38 7.27
C TYR A 139 8.12 9.32 6.22
N PHE A 140 7.45 9.34 5.06
CA PHE A 140 7.66 8.36 4.00
C PHE A 140 9.11 8.38 3.49
N PHE A 141 9.62 9.56 3.11
CA PHE A 141 10.99 9.67 2.58
C PHE A 141 12.07 9.40 3.63
N GLU A 142 11.83 9.71 4.90
CA GLU A 142 12.75 9.39 6.00
C GLU A 142 12.84 7.88 6.25
N ASN A 143 11.78 7.13 5.98
CA ASN A 143 11.67 5.69 6.26
C ASN A 143 11.71 4.82 5.00
N LEU A 144 11.99 5.39 3.82
CA LEU A 144 12.05 4.66 2.54
C LEU A 144 12.98 3.45 2.53
N ASN A 145 14.04 3.47 3.33
CA ASN A 145 15.01 2.38 3.41
C ASN A 145 14.86 1.56 4.71
N ALA A 146 13.80 1.81 5.49
CA ALA A 146 13.53 1.03 6.68
C ALA A 146 13.03 -0.35 6.28
N GLU A 147 13.54 -1.39 6.93
CA GLU A 147 13.07 -2.77 6.76
C GLU A 147 11.58 -2.89 7.10
N ASN A 148 11.11 -2.12 8.08
CA ASN A 148 9.71 -2.02 8.46
C ASN A 148 9.28 -0.56 8.55
N MET A 149 8.61 -0.05 7.51
CA MET A 149 7.99 1.28 7.56
C MET A 149 6.66 1.19 8.31
N HIS A 150 6.71 1.08 9.63
CA HIS A 150 5.58 0.79 10.54
C HIS A 150 4.26 1.45 10.12
N ILE A 151 4.19 2.78 10.09
CA ILE A 151 2.93 3.51 9.85
C ILE A 151 2.38 3.14 8.47
N TYR A 152 3.25 3.06 7.47
CA TYR A 152 2.86 2.66 6.14
C TYR A 152 2.34 1.21 6.08
N LEU A 153 3.02 0.29 6.77
CA LEU A 153 2.60 -1.10 6.88
C LEU A 153 1.23 -1.25 7.56
N HIS A 154 0.94 -0.43 8.57
CA HIS A 154 -0.39 -0.35 9.17
C HIS A 154 -1.45 0.08 8.15
N GLU A 155 -1.19 1.15 7.38
CA GLU A 155 -2.16 1.63 6.39
C GLU A 155 -2.39 0.68 5.22
N ILE A 156 -1.35 -0.08 4.81
CA ILE A 156 -1.52 -1.15 3.81
C ILE A 156 -2.53 -2.20 4.30
N GLY A 157 -2.53 -2.53 5.59
CA GLY A 157 -3.42 -3.54 6.13
C GLY A 157 -4.89 -3.20 5.90
N HIS A 158 -5.26 -1.91 6.03
CA HIS A 158 -6.61 -1.42 5.70
C HIS A 158 -6.96 -1.65 4.22
N THR A 159 -5.99 -1.55 3.31
CA THR A 159 -6.23 -1.85 1.89
C THR A 159 -6.51 -3.33 1.62
N PHE A 160 -6.08 -4.22 2.51
CA PHE A 160 -6.46 -5.62 2.52
C PHE A 160 -7.67 -5.91 3.43
N ALA A 161 -8.44 -4.88 3.79
CA ALA A 161 -9.62 -4.95 4.67
C ALA A 161 -9.33 -5.51 6.06
N LEU A 162 -8.07 -5.49 6.51
CA LEU A 162 -7.72 -5.80 7.89
C LEU A 162 -8.01 -4.56 8.72
N ASP A 163 -8.73 -4.73 9.83
CA ASP A 163 -8.91 -3.68 10.83
C ASP A 163 -8.31 -4.16 12.15
N GLY A 164 -7.76 -3.23 12.90
CA GLY A 164 -7.29 -3.45 14.24
C GLY A 164 -7.83 -2.34 15.12
N MET A 165 -8.77 -2.70 15.98
CA MET A 165 -9.40 -1.75 16.87
C MET A 165 -8.38 -1.20 17.88
N SER A 166 -7.90 0.04 17.68
CA SER A 166 -7.50 0.91 18.80
C SER A 166 -7.54 2.41 18.59
N PHE A 167 -7.53 2.97 17.38
CA PHE A 167 -7.50 4.44 17.26
C PHE A 167 -8.87 5.11 17.38
N PHE A 168 -9.92 4.59 16.74
CA PHE A 168 -11.20 5.30 16.67
C PHE A 168 -12.04 5.23 17.96
N ARG A 169 -11.91 4.16 18.76
CA ARG A 169 -12.73 3.99 19.97
C ARG A 169 -12.47 5.06 21.03
N HIS A 170 -11.26 5.62 21.07
CA HIS A 170 -10.88 6.60 22.11
C HIS A 170 -11.24 8.05 21.75
N TRP A 171 -11.42 8.38 20.46
CA TRP A 171 -11.58 9.77 20.03
C TRP A 171 -13.02 10.18 19.69
N ASN A 172 -13.92 9.25 19.36
CA ASN A 172 -15.33 9.60 19.13
C ASN A 172 -16.32 8.40 19.28
N PRO A 173 -17.04 8.28 20.41
CA PRO A 173 -17.98 7.19 20.63
C PRO A 173 -19.22 7.20 19.71
N VAL A 174 -19.46 8.27 18.95
CA VAL A 174 -20.61 8.39 18.05
C VAL A 174 -20.34 7.80 16.65
N TRP A 175 -19.08 7.83 16.19
CA TRP A 175 -18.70 7.25 14.88
C TRP A 175 -18.35 5.76 14.96
N SER A 176 -18.01 5.25 16.16
CA SER A 176 -17.66 3.85 16.41
C SER A 176 -18.76 2.83 16.10
N ASN A 177 -20.01 3.25 15.94
CA ASN A 177 -21.14 2.34 15.66
C ASN A 177 -21.62 2.34 14.20
N SER A 178 -21.03 3.19 13.34
CA SER A 178 -21.59 3.48 12.00
C SER A 178 -20.61 3.26 10.85
N VAL A 179 -19.37 2.84 11.13
CA VAL A 179 -18.32 2.64 10.12
C VAL A 179 -17.88 1.18 10.20
N ARG A 180 -18.65 0.30 9.56
CA ARG A 180 -18.35 -1.14 9.41
C ARG A 180 -17.82 -1.35 7.99
N PHE A 181 -16.62 -0.85 7.70
CA PHE A 181 -16.05 -0.97 6.34
C PHE A 181 -15.13 -2.18 6.19
N ASP A 182 -14.65 -2.74 7.30
CA ASP A 182 -13.55 -3.71 7.27
C ASP A 182 -13.89 -5.06 7.91
N LEU A 183 -13.13 -6.08 7.56
CA LEU A 183 -13.44 -7.48 7.77
C LEU A 183 -13.23 -7.95 9.23
N TYR A 184 -12.32 -7.32 9.98
CA TYR A 184 -11.92 -7.72 11.34
C TYR A 184 -12.18 -6.62 12.40
N ASP A 185 -13.43 -6.41 12.78
CA ASP A 185 -13.83 -5.51 13.91
C ASP A 185 -13.70 -6.19 15.30
N TRP A 186 -12.87 -7.23 15.41
CA TRP A 186 -12.73 -8.02 16.64
C TRP A 186 -11.32 -8.61 16.79
N THR A 187 -10.76 -8.47 17.99
CA THR A 187 -9.45 -9.03 18.37
C THR A 187 -9.66 -10.29 19.22
N PRO A 188 -9.07 -11.45 18.86
CA PRO A 188 -9.11 -12.65 19.68
C PRO A 188 -8.48 -12.45 21.06
N ALA A 189 -9.05 -13.11 22.07
CA ALA A 189 -8.51 -13.05 23.43
C ALA A 189 -7.06 -13.53 23.46
N GLY A 190 -6.17 -12.73 24.06
CA GLY A 190 -4.74 -13.02 24.16
C GLY A 190 -3.89 -12.43 23.02
N GLN A 191 -4.49 -11.86 21.98
CA GLN A 191 -3.76 -11.11 20.95
C GLN A 191 -3.64 -9.65 21.36
N ASN A 192 -2.41 -9.18 21.57
CA ASN A 192 -2.11 -7.85 22.12
C ASN A 192 -0.96 -7.11 21.43
N SER A 193 -0.34 -7.73 20.42
CA SER A 193 0.78 -7.15 19.67
C SER A 193 0.72 -7.61 18.23
N PHE A 194 0.30 -6.70 17.35
CA PHE A 194 0.16 -6.91 15.91
C PHE A 194 0.01 -5.53 15.24
N ILE A 195 0.48 -5.35 14.00
CA ILE A 195 0.60 -4.04 13.36
C ILE A 195 -0.74 -3.32 13.20
N MET A 196 -1.82 -4.08 13.00
CA MET A 196 -3.17 -3.49 12.89
C MET A 196 -3.67 -2.95 14.23
N LEU A 197 -3.17 -3.46 15.36
CA LEU A 197 -3.37 -2.82 16.65
C LEU A 197 -2.33 -1.70 16.79
N ALA A 198 -2.69 -0.52 16.29
CA ALA A 198 -1.77 0.60 16.13
C ALA A 198 -0.93 0.88 17.39
N GLY A 199 0.38 0.98 17.20
CA GLY A 199 1.35 1.21 18.27
C GLY A 199 1.69 -0.02 19.13
N SER A 200 1.06 -1.18 18.92
CA SER A 200 1.34 -2.40 19.69
C SER A 200 2.44 -3.29 19.08
N ALA A 201 2.75 -3.11 17.80
CA ALA A 201 3.86 -3.75 17.08
C ALA A 201 4.45 -2.76 16.07
N THR A 202 5.71 -2.96 15.69
CA THR A 202 6.43 -2.11 14.71
C THR A 202 6.67 -2.81 13.37
N GLU A 203 6.24 -4.06 13.26
CA GLU A 203 6.42 -4.94 12.11
C GLU A 203 5.20 -5.85 11.95
N ILE A 204 5.04 -6.44 10.76
CA ILE A 204 4.00 -7.43 10.50
C ILE A 204 4.28 -8.67 11.35
N THR A 205 3.29 -9.14 12.10
CA THR A 205 3.41 -10.33 12.95
C THR A 205 2.78 -11.55 12.31
N GLU A 206 3.00 -12.72 12.92
CA GLU A 206 2.32 -13.96 12.49
C GLU A 206 0.79 -13.85 12.64
N PHE A 207 0.28 -12.97 13.51
CA PHE A 207 -1.14 -12.78 13.67
C PHE A 207 -1.78 -12.13 12.44
N GLU A 208 -1.15 -11.14 11.81
CA GLU A 208 -1.59 -10.63 10.50
C GLU A 208 -1.62 -11.72 9.42
N ALA A 209 -0.57 -12.53 9.35
CA ALA A 209 -0.51 -13.63 8.40
C ALA A 209 -1.65 -14.64 8.65
N TRP A 210 -2.00 -14.89 9.90
CA TRP A 210 -3.15 -15.71 10.26
C TRP A 210 -4.48 -15.05 9.84
N MET A 211 -4.67 -13.74 10.07
CA MET A 211 -5.88 -13.01 9.65
C MET A 211 -6.08 -13.09 8.14
N ALA A 212 -5.03 -12.87 7.34
CA ALA A 212 -5.11 -12.99 5.88
C ALA A 212 -5.49 -14.42 5.42
N ARG A 213 -4.93 -15.45 6.06
CA ARG A 213 -5.27 -16.86 5.75
C ARG A 213 -6.70 -17.20 6.17
N ASP A 214 -7.17 -16.69 7.30
CA ASP A 214 -8.53 -16.94 7.79
C ASP A 214 -9.56 -16.20 6.92
N TRP A 215 -9.29 -14.97 6.49
CA TRP A 215 -10.09 -14.30 5.47
C TRP A 215 -10.23 -15.14 4.20
N TRP A 216 -9.10 -15.60 3.65
CA TRP A 216 -9.09 -16.43 2.45
C TRP A 216 -9.94 -17.69 2.63
N ARG A 217 -9.84 -18.35 3.79
CA ARG A 217 -10.64 -19.55 4.11
C ARG A 217 -12.15 -19.29 4.03
N HIS A 218 -12.62 -18.10 4.41
CA HIS A 218 -14.03 -17.72 4.36
C HIS A 218 -14.50 -17.27 2.97
N LEU A 219 -13.60 -16.75 2.14
CA LEU A 219 -13.92 -16.40 0.74
C LEU A 219 -13.88 -17.60 -0.20
N LYS A 220 -13.01 -18.57 0.06
CA LYS A 220 -12.73 -19.69 -0.84
C LYS A 220 -14.01 -20.40 -1.33
N SER A 221 -14.92 -20.74 -0.41
CA SER A 221 -16.17 -21.43 -0.77
C SER A 221 -17.14 -20.55 -1.58
N ARG A 222 -17.13 -19.23 -1.37
CA ARG A 222 -17.99 -18.28 -2.09
C ARG A 222 -17.63 -18.19 -3.57
N TYR A 223 -16.36 -18.40 -3.90
CA TYR A 223 -15.84 -18.33 -5.27
C TYR A 223 -15.62 -19.71 -5.90
N ASN A 224 -16.09 -20.79 -5.27
CA ASN A 224 -15.91 -22.18 -5.71
C ASN A 224 -14.43 -22.53 -5.97
N LEU A 225 -13.57 -22.05 -5.07
CA LEU A 225 -12.12 -22.24 -5.09
C LEU A 225 -11.72 -23.44 -4.23
#